data_AF-A0A4P9XLN7-F1
#
_entry.id   AF-A0A4P9XLN7-F1
#
_cell.length_a   1.000
_cell.length_b   1.000
_cell.length_c   1.000
_cell.angle_alpha   90.00
_cell.angle_beta   90.00
_cell.angle_gamma   90.00
#
_symmetry.space_group_name_H-M   'P 1'
#
loop_
_entity.id
_entity.type
_entity.pdbx_description
1 polymer ?
#
loop_
_entity_poly.entity_id
_entity_poly.type
_entity_poly.pdbx_seq_one_letter_code
_entity_poly.pdbx_strand_id
1 'polypeptide(L)'
;MAFWIPIDRNHVLNEGWEKNATYQWGIPLHPLGEINVIDYVLQAQGDIEDMRTRQRSLIFQMFCNVISACLFARNVPVAVRILMRQRRALAAWCCLLQALAGLTYTLSCLGCGMPDGPLCRHVLWIAGAGIALSSICVGTTLLQKAYLVHNKNKWMLAIGIILLLPQPTVTYYTWISPAAMVPSAGCLLLYPPELPWIKLALDAPINIIFSVAFIIVVYRQYHLFGSAAWARLVRDGIQTMCIIVLSNIVCMLCIAFEVANLFSEQFFTLDWVITAVLLGHHLSAQLHIRNVAHVPRTTHALRDFSQIETAPSHGLSRPHDAKWLQSWRHVHT
;
A
#
# COMPACT_ATOMS: atom_id res chain seq x y z
N MET A 1 -8.85 -12.78 -31.07
CA MET A 1 -9.09 -13.62 -29.88
C MET A 1 -9.57 -12.70 -28.77
N ALA A 2 -10.86 -12.71 -28.46
CA ALA A 2 -11.36 -12.01 -27.28
C ALA A 2 -10.83 -12.77 -26.05
N PHE A 3 -9.82 -12.22 -25.38
CA PHE A 3 -9.23 -12.85 -24.19
C PHE A 3 -10.25 -12.89 -23.03
N TRP A 4 -11.25 -12.01 -23.08
CA TRP A 4 -12.26 -11.84 -22.04
C TRP A 4 -13.64 -12.11 -22.63
N ILE A 5 -14.25 -13.23 -22.25
CA ILE A 5 -15.67 -13.47 -22.46
C ILE A 5 -16.40 -12.70 -21.35
N PRO A 6 -17.32 -11.78 -21.67
CA PRO A 6 -18.10 -11.09 -20.65
C PRO A 6 -18.99 -12.11 -19.92
N ILE A 7 -18.62 -12.45 -18.69
CA ILE A 7 -19.44 -13.28 -17.81
C ILE A 7 -20.15 -12.35 -16.84
N ASP A 8 -21.48 -12.35 -16.90
CA ASP A 8 -22.30 -11.68 -15.89
C ASP A 8 -22.13 -12.41 -14.55
N ARG A 9 -21.90 -11.67 -13.46
CA ARG A 9 -21.85 -12.24 -12.10
C ARG A 9 -23.12 -13.00 -11.77
N ASN A 10 -24.27 -12.53 -12.28
CA ASN A 10 -25.56 -13.18 -12.08
C ASN A 10 -25.64 -14.55 -12.78
N HIS A 11 -24.85 -14.79 -13.83
CA HIS A 11 -24.79 -16.11 -14.46
C HIS A 11 -23.93 -17.11 -13.68
N VAL A 12 -23.00 -16.64 -12.86
CA VAL A 12 -22.17 -17.51 -12.01
C VAL A 12 -23.00 -18.05 -10.84
N LEU A 13 -23.91 -17.22 -10.30
CA LEU A 13 -24.79 -17.57 -9.19
C LEU A 13 -26.21 -17.81 -9.71
N ASN A 14 -26.58 -19.07 -9.92
CA ASN A 14 -27.95 -19.42 -10.29
C ASN A 14 -28.96 -18.76 -9.32
N GLU A 15 -30.05 -18.21 -9.85
CA GLU A 15 -31.07 -17.57 -9.01
C GLU A 15 -31.55 -18.51 -7.90
N GLY A 16 -31.48 -18.04 -6.65
CA GLY A 16 -31.89 -18.82 -5.48
C GLY A 16 -30.91 -19.90 -5.02
N TRP A 17 -29.66 -19.92 -5.52
CA TRP A 17 -28.61 -20.85 -5.06
C TRP A 17 -28.46 -20.88 -3.53
N GLU A 18 -28.67 -19.73 -2.87
CA GLU A 18 -28.58 -19.57 -1.41
C GLU A 18 -29.54 -20.50 -0.66
N LYS A 19 -30.70 -20.84 -1.23
CA LYS A 19 -31.70 -21.72 -0.58
C LYS A 19 -31.18 -23.15 -0.37
N ASN A 20 -30.26 -23.59 -1.22
CA ASN A 20 -29.67 -24.93 -1.20
C ASN A 20 -28.21 -24.92 -0.72
N ALA A 21 -27.70 -23.75 -0.31
CA ALA A 21 -26.32 -23.62 0.13
C ALA A 21 -26.11 -24.21 1.53
N THR A 22 -24.91 -24.71 1.79
CA THR A 22 -24.46 -25.02 3.15
C THR A 22 -24.19 -23.71 3.87
N TYR A 23 -24.65 -23.56 5.12
CA TYR A 23 -24.42 -22.33 5.90
C TYR A 23 -23.32 -22.54 6.94
N GLN A 24 -22.40 -21.60 7.03
CA GLN A 24 -21.42 -21.53 8.12
C GLN A 24 -21.51 -20.16 8.79
N TRP A 25 -21.87 -20.14 10.07
CA TRP A 25 -22.11 -18.90 10.83
C TRP A 25 -23.15 -17.96 10.19
N GLY A 26 -24.15 -18.53 9.50
CA GLY A 26 -25.17 -17.78 8.79
C GLY A 26 -24.73 -17.25 7.42
N ILE A 27 -23.52 -17.58 6.95
CA ILE A 27 -23.02 -17.20 5.64
C ILE A 27 -23.25 -18.37 4.66
N PRO A 28 -23.93 -18.14 3.51
CA PRO A 28 -24.13 -19.18 2.51
C PRO A 28 -22.82 -19.51 1.80
N LEU A 29 -22.47 -20.79 1.76
CA LEU A 29 -21.26 -21.30 1.11
C LEU A 29 -21.60 -21.81 -0.28
N HIS A 30 -20.99 -21.19 -1.29
CA HIS A 30 -21.13 -21.65 -2.67
C HIS A 30 -20.22 -22.86 -2.90
N PRO A 31 -20.70 -23.98 -3.47
CA PRO A 31 -19.91 -25.21 -3.60
C PRO A 31 -18.62 -25.02 -4.40
N LEU A 32 -18.61 -24.14 -5.41
CA LEU A 32 -17.40 -23.82 -6.17
C LEU A 32 -16.35 -23.03 -5.38
N GLY A 33 -16.69 -22.45 -4.22
CA GLY A 33 -15.73 -21.80 -3.31
C GLY A 33 -15.05 -22.78 -2.36
N GLU A 34 -15.64 -23.98 -2.20
CA GLU A 34 -15.20 -25.04 -1.28
C GLU A 34 -14.38 -26.13 -1.96
N ILE A 35 -13.91 -25.90 -3.19
CA ILE A 35 -13.06 -26.82 -3.94
C ILE A 35 -11.66 -26.22 -4.14
N ASN A 36 -10.66 -27.08 -4.21
CA ASN A 36 -9.30 -26.69 -4.59
C ASN A 36 -9.17 -26.59 -6.13
N VAL A 37 -8.04 -26.06 -6.60
CA VAL A 37 -7.79 -25.83 -8.04
C VAL A 37 -7.75 -27.12 -8.84
N ILE A 38 -7.17 -28.19 -8.28
CA ILE A 38 -7.03 -29.48 -8.98
C ILE A 38 -8.42 -30.09 -9.20
N ASP A 39 -9.23 -30.17 -8.15
CA ASP A 39 -10.60 -30.69 -8.23
C ASP A 39 -11.45 -29.88 -9.20
N TYR A 40 -11.29 -28.55 -9.19
CA TYR A 40 -11.97 -27.68 -10.13
C TYR A 40 -11.62 -27.98 -11.60
N VAL A 41 -10.35 -28.27 -11.92
CA VAL A 41 -9.96 -28.65 -13.28
C VAL A 41 -10.49 -30.05 -13.64
N LEU A 42 -10.46 -31.00 -12.69
CA LEU A 42 -10.95 -32.37 -12.89
C LEU A 42 -12.47 -32.43 -13.12
N GLN A 43 -13.23 -31.47 -12.60
CA GLN A 43 -14.69 -31.36 -12.82
C GLN A 43 -15.09 -31.13 -14.28
N ALA A 44 -14.16 -30.82 -15.20
CA ALA A 44 -14.47 -30.74 -16.63
C ALA A 44 -14.86 -32.10 -17.26
N GLN A 45 -14.67 -33.22 -16.55
CA GLN A 45 -15.18 -34.56 -16.91
C GLN A 45 -14.89 -35.01 -18.36
N GLY A 46 -13.72 -34.66 -18.89
CA GLY A 46 -13.29 -35.08 -20.23
C GLY A 46 -13.57 -34.08 -21.35
N ASP A 47 -14.23 -32.95 -21.07
CA ASP A 47 -14.26 -31.81 -21.99
C ASP A 47 -12.88 -31.12 -22.00
N ILE A 48 -12.12 -31.38 -23.07
CA ILE A 48 -10.77 -30.85 -23.24
C ILE A 48 -10.78 -29.33 -23.41
N GLU A 49 -11.83 -28.75 -24.00
CA GLU A 49 -11.89 -27.30 -24.24
C GLU A 49 -12.15 -26.52 -22.96
N ASP A 50 -13.10 -27.00 -22.14
CA ASP A 50 -13.36 -26.43 -20.82
C ASP A 50 -12.14 -26.56 -19.90
N MET A 51 -11.50 -27.74 -19.88
CA MET A 51 -10.28 -27.97 -19.11
C MET A 51 -9.15 -27.00 -19.51
N ARG A 52 -8.94 -26.76 -20.81
CA ARG A 52 -7.95 -25.79 -21.31
C ARG A 52 -8.28 -24.37 -20.88
N THR A 53 -9.55 -23.99 -20.89
CA THR A 53 -10.00 -22.65 -20.50
C THR A 53 -9.76 -22.39 -19.02
N ARG A 54 -10.19 -23.30 -18.14
CA ARG A 54 -9.93 -23.24 -16.70
C ARG A 54 -8.42 -23.18 -16.42
N GLN A 55 -7.66 -24.07 -17.04
CA GLN A 55 -6.21 -24.16 -16.84
C GLN A 55 -5.48 -22.87 -17.27
N ARG A 56 -5.90 -22.24 -18.37
CA ARG A 56 -5.27 -21.00 -18.86
C ARG A 56 -5.40 -19.86 -17.86
N SER A 57 -6.60 -19.64 -17.32
CA SER A 57 -6.85 -18.57 -16.33
C SER A 57 -6.09 -18.82 -15.03
N LEU A 58 -6.06 -20.08 -14.58
CA LEU A 58 -5.29 -20.50 -13.40
C LEU A 58 -3.78 -20.30 -13.58
N ILE A 59 -3.22 -20.65 -14.75
CA ILE A 59 -1.81 -20.42 -15.07
C ILE A 59 -1.50 -18.92 -15.02
N PHE A 60 -2.37 -18.08 -15.57
CA PHE A 60 -2.19 -16.63 -15.56
C PHE A 60 -2.23 -16.05 -14.14
N GLN A 61 -3.24 -16.43 -13.34
CA GLN A 61 -3.34 -16.02 -11.93
C GLN A 61 -2.12 -16.50 -11.12
N MET A 62 -1.68 -17.75 -11.33
CA MET A 62 -0.50 -18.33 -10.70
C MET A 62 0.77 -17.55 -11.07
N PHE A 63 0.94 -17.20 -12.34
CA PHE A 63 2.07 -16.39 -12.81
C PHE A 63 2.12 -15.02 -12.12
N CYS A 64 0.99 -14.31 -12.03
CA CYS A 64 0.91 -13.05 -11.28
C CYS A 64 1.24 -13.22 -9.79
N ASN A 65 0.79 -14.32 -9.18
CA ASN A 65 1.06 -14.63 -7.78
C ASN A 65 2.53 -14.99 -7.53
N VAL A 66 3.22 -15.68 -8.45
CA VAL A 66 4.66 -15.95 -8.37
C VAL A 66 5.46 -14.64 -8.37
N ILE A 67 5.15 -13.72 -9.29
CA ILE A 67 5.82 -12.40 -9.34
C ILE A 67 5.61 -11.66 -8.02
N SER A 68 4.36 -11.64 -7.54
CA SER A 68 4.00 -10.99 -6.27
C SER A 68 4.72 -11.63 -5.08
N ALA A 69 4.83 -12.96 -5.04
CA ALA A 69 5.55 -13.71 -4.01
C ALA A 69 7.03 -13.31 -3.98
N CYS A 70 7.69 -13.24 -5.14
CA CYS A 70 9.08 -12.81 -5.22
C CYS A 70 9.28 -11.38 -4.70
N LEU A 71 8.36 -10.46 -5.02
CA LEU A 71 8.41 -9.07 -4.55
C LEU A 71 8.21 -8.98 -3.03
N PHE A 72 7.22 -9.67 -2.47
CA PHE A 72 7.00 -9.71 -1.03
C PHE A 72 8.15 -10.40 -0.29
N ALA A 73 8.64 -11.53 -0.79
CA ALA A 73 9.79 -12.24 -0.23
C ALA A 73 11.05 -11.36 -0.19
N ARG A 74 11.28 -10.54 -1.23
CA ARG A 74 12.37 -9.55 -1.25
C ARG A 74 12.12 -8.41 -0.25
N ASN A 75 10.88 -7.96 -0.08
CA ASN A 75 10.53 -6.87 0.81
C ASN A 75 10.64 -7.24 2.30
N VAL A 76 10.37 -8.49 2.69
CA VAL A 76 10.47 -8.95 4.09
C VAL A 76 11.85 -8.66 4.72
N PRO A 77 13.00 -9.09 4.17
CA PRO A 77 14.30 -8.81 4.78
C PRO A 77 14.64 -7.31 4.79
N VAL A 78 14.16 -6.53 3.81
CA VAL A 78 14.31 -5.07 3.80
C VAL A 78 13.51 -4.45 4.95
N ALA A 79 12.25 -4.85 5.12
CA ALA A 79 11.37 -4.39 6.20
C ALA A 79 11.92 -4.78 7.58
N VAL A 80 12.42 -6.01 7.76
CA VAL A 80 13.10 -6.45 8.98
C VAL A 80 14.31 -5.57 9.29
N ARG A 81 15.16 -5.28 8.30
CA ARG A 81 16.33 -4.40 8.47
C ARG A 81 15.90 -2.98 8.88
N ILE A 82 14.84 -2.45 8.27
CA ILE A 82 14.27 -1.14 8.63
C ILE A 82 13.79 -1.16 10.08
N LEU A 83 13.02 -2.19 10.46
CA LEU A 83 12.47 -2.35 11.79
C LEU A 83 13.56 -2.50 12.86
N MET A 84 14.60 -3.29 12.60
CA MET A 84 15.72 -3.46 13.53
C MET A 84 16.43 -2.14 13.81
N ARG A 85 16.57 -1.27 12.80
CA ARG A 85 17.19 0.06 12.96
C ARG A 85 16.26 1.10 13.55
N GLN A 86 14.94 0.97 13.37
CA GLN A 86 13.93 1.93 13.81
C GLN A 86 12.76 1.27 14.57
N ARG A 87 13.06 0.51 15.63
CA ARG A 87 12.05 -0.26 16.39
C ARG A 87 10.86 0.56 16.92
N ARG A 88 11.05 1.87 17.13
CA ARG A 88 10.02 2.78 17.64
C ARG A 88 9.19 3.47 16.54
N ALA A 89 9.54 3.29 15.26
CA ALA A 89 8.81 3.90 14.16
C ALA A 89 7.65 2.98 13.72
N LEU A 90 6.40 3.46 13.84
CA LEU A 90 5.21 2.72 13.41
C LEU A 90 5.26 2.34 11.93
N ALA A 91 5.75 3.24 11.07
CA ALA A 91 5.94 2.96 9.65
C ALA A 91 6.81 1.71 9.37
N ALA A 92 7.79 1.42 10.22
CA ALA A 92 8.63 0.22 10.07
C ALA A 92 7.86 -1.06 10.38
N TRP A 93 7.00 -1.04 11.40
CA TRP A 93 6.09 -2.14 11.72
C TRP A 93 5.04 -2.34 10.61
N CYS A 94 4.44 -1.25 10.12
CA CYS A 94 3.48 -1.28 9.01
C CYS A 94 4.08 -1.92 7.76
N CYS A 95 5.31 -1.54 7.40
CA CYS A 95 6.02 -2.12 6.25
C CYS A 95 6.28 -3.62 6.42
N LEU A 96 6.61 -4.08 7.63
CA LEU A 96 6.81 -5.51 7.90
C LEU A 96 5.49 -6.28 7.85
N LEU A 97 4.45 -5.76 8.49
CA LEU A 97 3.12 -6.39 8.50
C LEU A 97 2.55 -6.53 7.08
N GLN A 98 2.69 -5.50 6.25
CA GLN A 98 2.32 -5.57 4.83
C GLN A 98 3.09 -6.64 4.06
N ALA A 99 4.42 -6.68 4.23
CA ALA A 99 5.26 -7.65 3.52
C ALA A 99 4.97 -9.10 3.93
N LEU A 100 4.74 -9.33 5.23
CA LEU A 100 4.38 -10.65 5.75
C LEU A 100 3.00 -11.08 5.30
N ALA A 101 1.98 -10.22 5.40
CA ALA A 101 0.64 -10.54 4.96
C ALA A 101 0.59 -10.85 3.45
N GLY A 102 1.31 -10.07 2.63
CA GLY A 102 1.40 -10.32 1.19
C GLY A 102 2.14 -11.61 0.86
N LEU A 103 3.20 -11.94 1.62
CA LEU A 103 3.90 -13.21 1.48
C LEU A 103 3.00 -14.39 1.89
N THR A 104 2.26 -14.30 2.99
CA THR A 104 1.30 -15.32 3.41
C THR A 104 0.24 -15.54 2.35
N TYR A 105 -0.39 -14.47 1.85
CA TYR A 105 -1.38 -14.55 0.78
C TYR A 105 -0.84 -15.25 -0.48
N THR A 106 0.33 -14.82 -0.96
CA THR A 106 0.91 -15.38 -2.18
C THR A 106 1.35 -16.83 -2.00
N LEU A 107 1.91 -17.21 -0.84
CA LEU A 107 2.22 -18.61 -0.53
C LEU A 107 0.95 -19.48 -0.47
N SER A 108 -0.15 -18.96 0.11
CA SER A 108 -1.44 -19.66 0.08
C SER A 108 -1.95 -19.87 -1.35
N CYS A 109 -1.83 -18.87 -2.22
CA CYS A 109 -2.19 -19.00 -3.63
C CYS A 109 -1.33 -20.05 -4.37
N LEU A 110 -0.02 -20.06 -4.12
CA LEU A 110 0.88 -21.08 -4.70
C LEU A 110 0.51 -22.48 -4.18
N GLY A 111 0.12 -22.57 -2.91
CA GLY A 111 -0.34 -23.80 -2.28
C GLY A 111 -1.61 -24.37 -2.92
N CYS A 112 -2.46 -23.56 -3.56
CA CYS A 112 -3.67 -24.04 -4.23
C CYS A 112 -3.39 -25.03 -5.36
N GLY A 113 -2.19 -24.98 -5.96
CA GLY A 113 -1.77 -25.90 -7.02
C GLY A 113 -1.28 -27.26 -6.50
N MET A 114 -1.21 -27.46 -5.18
CA MET A 114 -0.82 -28.73 -4.56
C MET A 114 -2.06 -29.62 -4.32
N PRO A 115 -1.89 -30.96 -4.31
CA PRO A 115 -2.94 -31.85 -3.79
C PRO A 115 -3.26 -31.44 -2.36
N ASP A 116 -4.54 -31.40 -2.02
CA ASP A 116 -5.04 -30.92 -0.72
C ASP A 116 -4.67 -29.46 -0.38
N GLY A 117 -4.43 -28.65 -1.42
CA GLY A 117 -4.21 -27.21 -1.29
C GLY A 117 -5.39 -26.48 -0.65
N PRO A 118 -5.19 -25.23 -0.18
CA PRO A 118 -6.24 -24.45 0.46
C PRO A 118 -7.40 -24.19 -0.52
N LEU A 119 -8.62 -24.25 0.04
CA LEU A 119 -9.85 -23.93 -0.69
C LEU A 119 -9.83 -22.47 -1.18
N CYS A 120 -10.47 -22.21 -2.31
CA CYS A 120 -10.59 -20.87 -2.89
C CYS A 120 -11.06 -19.83 -1.86
N ARG A 121 -12.09 -20.15 -1.07
CA ARG A 121 -12.61 -19.26 -0.02
C ARG A 121 -11.55 -18.84 1.00
N HIS A 122 -10.74 -19.78 1.50
CA HIS A 122 -9.71 -19.48 2.50
C HIS A 122 -8.67 -18.49 1.95
N VAL A 123 -8.30 -18.66 0.68
CA VAL A 123 -7.33 -17.79 0.00
C VAL A 123 -7.89 -16.38 -0.13
N LEU A 124 -9.17 -16.24 -0.51
CA LEU A 124 -9.85 -14.95 -0.61
C LEU A 124 -10.04 -14.27 0.75
N TRP A 125 -10.30 -15.03 1.82
CA TRP A 125 -10.33 -14.48 3.17
C TRP A 125 -8.97 -13.94 3.61
N ILE A 126 -7.88 -14.68 3.33
CA ILE A 126 -6.52 -14.21 3.58
C ILE A 126 -6.24 -12.94 2.76
N ALA A 127 -6.67 -12.90 1.49
CA ALA A 127 -6.54 -11.73 0.63
C ALA A 127 -7.29 -10.51 1.20
N GLY A 128 -8.56 -10.67 1.56
CA GLY A 128 -9.40 -9.61 2.12
C GLY A 128 -8.87 -9.04 3.43
N ALA A 129 -8.34 -9.89 4.32
CA ALA A 129 -7.66 -9.45 5.54
C ALA A 129 -6.36 -8.69 5.22
N GLY A 130 -5.56 -9.21 4.29
CA GLY A 130 -4.31 -8.59 3.84
C GLY A 130 -4.49 -7.22 3.19
N ILE A 131 -5.50 -7.07 2.33
CA ILE A 131 -5.84 -5.80 1.65
C ILE A 131 -6.25 -4.73 2.66
N ALA A 132 -7.11 -5.06 3.63
CA ALA A 132 -7.51 -4.10 4.67
C ALA A 132 -6.33 -3.73 5.58
N LEU A 133 -5.54 -4.73 6.01
CA LEU A 133 -4.32 -4.49 6.78
C LEU A 133 -3.36 -3.56 6.02
N SER A 134 -3.21 -3.78 4.71
CA SER A 134 -2.38 -2.93 3.86
C SER A 134 -2.89 -1.49 3.85
N SER A 135 -4.18 -1.29 3.62
CA SER A 135 -4.81 0.04 3.57
C SER A 135 -4.63 0.79 4.90
N ILE A 136 -4.81 0.10 6.03
CA ILE A 136 -4.55 0.65 7.37
C ILE A 136 -3.06 1.00 7.55
N CYS A 137 -2.14 0.15 7.10
CA CYS A 137 -0.70 0.36 7.21
C CYS A 137 -0.21 1.57 6.39
N VAL A 138 -0.66 1.69 5.13
CA VAL A 138 -0.37 2.87 4.29
C VAL A 138 -0.94 4.11 4.93
N GLY A 139 -2.23 4.09 5.27
CA GLY A 139 -2.93 5.22 5.88
C GLY A 139 -2.28 5.68 7.19
N THR A 140 -1.88 4.75 8.05
CA THR A 140 -1.17 5.04 9.31
C THR A 140 0.19 5.69 9.04
N THR A 141 0.92 5.22 8.02
CA THR A 141 2.22 5.80 7.67
C THR A 141 2.09 7.21 7.12
N LEU A 142 1.11 7.46 6.24
CA LEU A 142 0.81 8.80 5.72
C LEU A 142 0.35 9.73 6.84
N LEU A 143 -0.53 9.25 7.73
CA LEU A 143 -1.00 10.01 8.89
C LEU A 143 0.14 10.39 9.83
N GLN A 144 1.06 9.46 10.12
CA GLN A 144 2.22 9.74 10.95
C GLN A 144 3.10 10.85 10.34
N LYS A 145 3.33 10.80 9.02
CA LYS A 145 4.13 11.82 8.31
C LYS A 145 3.44 13.16 8.31
N ALA A 146 2.17 13.20 7.93
CA ALA A 146 1.39 14.42 7.96
C ALA A 146 1.41 15.03 9.38
N TYR A 147 1.17 14.21 10.42
CA TYR A 147 1.10 14.66 11.82
C TYR A 147 2.39 15.34 12.27
N LEU A 148 3.54 14.77 11.93
CA LEU A 148 4.84 15.37 12.24
C LEU A 148 5.05 16.69 11.51
N VAL A 149 4.61 16.78 10.27
CA VAL A 149 4.81 17.97 9.43
C VAL A 149 3.89 19.12 9.83
N HIS A 150 2.67 18.85 10.27
CA HIS A 150 1.72 19.85 10.77
C HIS A 150 1.91 20.16 12.27
N ASN A 151 3.17 20.18 12.73
CA ASN A 151 3.55 20.53 14.10
C ASN A 151 2.73 19.77 15.18
N LYS A 152 2.48 18.47 14.96
CA LYS A 152 1.76 17.60 15.91
C LYS A 152 0.32 18.07 16.19
N ASN A 153 -0.38 18.60 15.19
CA ASN A 153 -1.78 18.98 15.34
C ASN A 153 -2.67 17.76 15.63
N LYS A 154 -3.29 17.75 16.83
CA LYS A 154 -4.17 16.65 17.31
C LYS A 154 -5.41 16.45 16.44
N TRP A 155 -5.94 17.52 15.84
CA TRP A 155 -7.13 17.44 14.99
C TRP A 155 -6.92 16.57 13.76
N MET A 156 -5.76 16.70 13.13
CA MET A 156 -5.46 15.92 11.95
C MET A 156 -5.23 14.44 12.27
N LEU A 157 -4.69 14.13 13.46
CA LEU A 157 -4.63 12.75 13.96
C LEU A 157 -6.05 12.18 14.17
N ALA A 158 -6.94 12.95 14.80
CA ALA A 158 -8.32 12.52 15.04
C ALA A 158 -9.07 12.25 13.73
N ILE A 159 -8.99 13.18 12.76
CA ILE A 159 -9.60 13.02 11.43
C ILE A 159 -9.03 11.78 10.73
N GLY A 160 -7.71 11.60 10.75
CA GLY A 160 -7.07 10.43 10.14
C GLY A 160 -7.52 9.10 10.76
N ILE A 161 -7.64 9.03 12.08
CA ILE A 161 -8.15 7.82 12.77
C ILE A 161 -9.61 7.55 12.37
N ILE A 162 -10.45 8.59 12.35
CA ILE A 162 -11.86 8.46 11.95
C ILE A 162 -11.99 7.93 10.52
N LEU A 163 -11.12 8.37 9.61
CA LEU A 163 -11.13 7.89 8.22
C LEU A 163 -10.57 6.47 8.06
N LEU A 164 -9.65 6.03 8.94
CA LEU A 164 -9.10 4.68 8.90
C LEU A 164 -10.00 3.63 9.57
N LEU A 165 -10.88 4.06 10.49
CA LEU A 165 -11.75 3.17 11.24
C LEU A 165 -12.68 2.29 10.38
N PRO A 166 -13.25 2.76 9.24
CA PRO A 166 -14.11 1.93 8.39
C PRO A 166 -13.35 0.96 7.48
N GLN A 167 -12.01 1.00 7.43
CA GLN A 167 -11.22 0.11 6.55
C GLN A 167 -11.50 -1.40 6.75
N PRO A 168 -11.72 -1.92 7.98
CA PRO A 168 -12.11 -3.31 8.19
C PRO A 168 -13.46 -3.71 7.55
N THR A 169 -14.30 -2.75 7.17
CA THR A 169 -15.56 -3.02 6.47
C THR A 169 -15.31 -3.76 5.15
N VAL A 170 -14.20 -3.51 4.46
CA VAL A 170 -13.83 -4.25 3.25
C VAL A 170 -13.63 -5.73 3.56
N THR A 171 -12.89 -6.06 4.62
CA THR A 171 -12.69 -7.46 5.06
C THR A 171 -14.01 -8.11 5.44
N TYR A 172 -14.91 -7.37 6.11
CA TYR A 172 -16.23 -7.89 6.45
C TYR A 172 -17.01 -8.29 5.19
N TYR A 173 -17.07 -7.43 4.18
CA TYR A 173 -17.70 -7.78 2.91
C TYR A 173 -17.02 -8.96 2.21
N THR A 174 -15.69 -9.03 2.21
CA THR A 174 -14.96 -10.21 1.70
C THR A 174 -15.29 -11.49 2.45
N TRP A 175 -15.53 -11.40 3.76
CA TRP A 175 -15.84 -12.55 4.59
C TRP A 175 -17.23 -13.13 4.30
N ILE A 176 -18.22 -12.25 4.10
CA ILE A 176 -19.61 -12.65 3.85
C ILE A 176 -19.91 -12.91 2.37
N SER A 177 -19.06 -12.47 1.45
CA SER A 177 -19.30 -12.64 0.00
C SER A 177 -19.01 -14.08 -0.43
N PRO A 178 -19.83 -14.65 -1.33
CA PRO A 178 -19.57 -15.98 -1.86
C PRO A 178 -18.27 -16.02 -2.67
N ALA A 179 -17.51 -17.10 -2.48
CA ALA A 179 -16.34 -17.42 -3.28
C ALA A 179 -16.71 -18.45 -4.36
N ALA A 180 -16.15 -18.32 -5.56
CA ALA A 180 -16.36 -19.32 -6.61
C ALA A 180 -15.13 -19.43 -7.51
N MET A 181 -14.86 -20.66 -7.98
CA MET A 181 -13.97 -20.91 -9.10
C MET A 181 -14.71 -20.65 -10.43
N VAL A 182 -14.19 -19.74 -11.25
CA VAL A 182 -14.78 -19.33 -12.53
C VAL A 182 -13.77 -19.58 -13.66
N PRO A 183 -14.19 -20.10 -14.84
CA PRO A 183 -13.26 -20.50 -15.90
C PRO A 183 -12.39 -19.35 -16.43
N SER A 184 -12.89 -18.12 -16.38
CA SER A 184 -12.21 -16.92 -16.90
C SER A 184 -11.24 -16.25 -15.95
N ALA A 185 -11.37 -16.50 -14.64
CA ALA A 185 -10.65 -15.73 -13.61
C ALA A 185 -9.96 -16.61 -12.56
N GLY A 186 -10.27 -17.91 -12.51
CA GLY A 186 -9.81 -18.80 -11.44
C GLY A 186 -10.62 -18.58 -10.17
N CYS A 187 -9.95 -18.43 -9.04
CA CYS A 187 -10.60 -18.18 -7.76
C CYS A 187 -11.01 -16.71 -7.65
N LEU A 188 -12.31 -16.45 -7.52
CA LEU A 188 -12.91 -15.12 -7.54
C LEU A 188 -13.86 -14.92 -6.35
N LEU A 189 -13.85 -13.70 -5.81
CA LEU A 189 -14.85 -13.25 -4.85
C LEU A 189 -16.04 -12.60 -5.57
N LEU A 190 -17.25 -13.13 -5.35
CA LEU A 190 -18.48 -12.58 -5.91
C LEU A 190 -19.06 -11.53 -4.97
N TYR A 191 -18.45 -10.35 -4.97
CA TYR A 191 -18.85 -9.23 -4.14
C TYR A 191 -19.97 -8.39 -4.79
N PRO A 192 -20.79 -7.71 -3.96
CA PRO A 192 -21.83 -6.80 -4.45
C PRO A 192 -21.21 -5.64 -5.26
N PRO A 193 -21.83 -5.20 -6.38
CA PRO A 193 -21.23 -4.20 -7.29
C PRO A 193 -20.94 -2.85 -6.62
N GLU A 194 -21.50 -2.58 -5.45
CA GLU A 194 -21.24 -1.39 -4.65
C GLU A 194 -19.88 -1.46 -3.93
N LEU A 195 -19.28 -2.65 -3.71
CA LEU A 195 -18.06 -2.79 -2.92
C LEU A 195 -16.86 -1.99 -3.47
N PRO A 196 -16.56 -1.99 -4.79
CA PRO A 196 -15.52 -1.12 -5.36
C PRO A 196 -15.77 0.36 -5.09
N TRP A 197 -17.02 0.80 -5.17
CA TRP A 197 -17.42 2.19 -4.91
C TRP A 197 -17.30 2.54 -3.44
N ILE A 198 -17.70 1.63 -2.54
CA ILE A 198 -17.49 1.79 -1.09
C ILE A 198 -16.01 1.92 -0.81
N LYS A 199 -15.18 1.01 -1.34
CA LYS A 199 -13.73 1.07 -1.11
C LYS A 199 -13.12 2.35 -1.68
N LEU A 200 -13.54 2.79 -2.87
CA LEU A 200 -13.14 4.08 -3.43
C LEU A 200 -13.55 5.24 -2.53
N ALA A 201 -14.77 5.23 -2.00
CA ALA A 201 -15.26 6.25 -1.08
C ALA A 201 -14.53 6.25 0.27
N LEU A 202 -13.98 5.12 0.71
CA LEU A 202 -13.15 5.03 1.91
C LEU A 202 -11.72 5.51 1.66
N ASP A 203 -11.12 5.13 0.53
CA ASP A 203 -9.72 5.41 0.25
C ASP A 203 -9.50 6.81 -0.35
N ALA A 204 -10.42 7.31 -1.17
CA ALA A 204 -10.28 8.60 -1.84
C ALA A 204 -10.17 9.78 -0.88
N PRO A 205 -11.01 9.92 0.18
CA PRO A 205 -10.87 11.03 1.13
C PRO A 205 -9.52 11.02 1.85
N ILE A 206 -9.02 9.83 2.22
CA ILE A 206 -7.72 9.67 2.87
C ILE A 206 -6.61 10.18 1.95
N ASN A 207 -6.61 9.70 0.71
CA ASN A 207 -5.64 10.08 -0.30
C ASN A 207 -5.70 11.58 -0.62
N ILE A 208 -6.89 12.14 -0.82
CA ILE A 208 -7.08 13.57 -1.12
C ILE A 208 -6.58 14.44 0.03
N ILE A 209 -6.99 14.14 1.26
CA ILE A 209 -6.59 14.93 2.45
C ILE A 209 -5.08 14.89 2.62
N PHE A 210 -4.45 13.71 2.50
CA PHE A 210 -3.00 13.61 2.61
C PHE A 210 -2.28 14.28 1.44
N SER A 211 -2.76 14.15 0.20
CA SER A 211 -2.21 14.87 -0.95
C SER A 211 -2.25 16.39 -0.73
N VAL A 212 -3.39 16.94 -0.29
CA VAL A 212 -3.51 18.37 0.02
C VAL A 212 -2.55 18.77 1.13
N ALA A 213 -2.48 18.00 2.22
CA ALA A 213 -1.54 18.25 3.31
C ALA A 213 -0.09 18.28 2.82
N PHE A 214 0.32 17.31 1.99
CA PHE A 214 1.66 17.28 1.42
C PHE A 214 1.90 18.46 0.48
N ILE A 215 0.98 18.79 -0.43
CA ILE A 215 1.12 19.91 -1.36
C ILE A 215 1.31 21.24 -0.60
N ILE A 216 0.53 21.49 0.46
CA ILE A 216 0.68 22.70 1.29
C ILE A 216 2.09 22.79 1.88
N VAL A 217 2.64 21.66 2.31
CA VAL A 217 3.98 21.58 2.89
C VAL A 217 5.04 21.82 1.83
N VAL A 218 4.90 21.18 0.66
CA VAL A 218 5.81 21.39 -0.47
C VAL A 218 5.82 22.86 -0.86
N TYR A 219 4.65 23.48 -0.95
CA TYR A 219 4.49 24.89 -1.30
C TYR A 219 5.20 25.81 -0.28
N ARG A 220 5.00 25.57 1.02
CA ARG A 220 5.68 26.32 2.09
C ARG A 220 7.20 26.15 2.03
N GLN A 221 7.68 24.92 1.84
CA GLN A 221 9.13 24.64 1.78
C GLN A 221 9.78 25.23 0.53
N TYR A 222 9.09 25.20 -0.60
CA TYR A 222 9.53 25.85 -1.83
C TYR A 222 9.78 27.34 -1.62
N HIS A 223 8.84 28.03 -0.96
CA HIS A 223 8.96 29.47 -0.68
C HIS A 223 10.06 29.79 0.35
N LEU A 224 10.39 28.87 1.26
CA LEU A 224 11.38 29.11 2.32
C LEU A 224 12.82 28.81 1.91
N PHE A 225 13.07 27.72 1.17
CA PHE A 225 14.43 27.21 0.92
C PHE A 225 14.99 27.51 -0.48
N GLY A 226 14.17 28.07 -1.37
CA GLY A 226 14.56 28.31 -2.77
C GLY A 226 14.72 27.02 -3.59
N SER A 227 14.95 27.16 -4.90
CA SER A 227 14.84 26.07 -5.88
C SER A 227 15.88 24.96 -5.74
N ALA A 228 17.12 25.27 -5.33
CA ALA A 228 18.23 24.31 -5.35
C ALA A 228 18.18 23.31 -4.18
N ALA A 229 17.90 23.76 -2.96
CA ALA A 229 17.73 22.89 -1.80
C ALA A 229 16.43 22.07 -1.92
N TRP A 230 15.39 22.68 -2.48
CA TRP A 230 14.11 22.05 -2.77
C TRP A 230 14.24 20.88 -3.75
N ALA A 231 15.00 21.04 -4.85
CA ALA A 231 15.18 19.98 -5.85
C ALA A 231 15.75 18.68 -5.25
N ARG A 232 16.60 18.77 -4.22
CA ARG A 232 17.12 17.60 -3.49
C ARG A 232 16.07 16.99 -2.57
N LEU A 233 15.34 17.82 -1.82
CA LEU A 233 14.33 17.34 -0.86
C LEU A 233 13.14 16.64 -1.54
N VAL A 234 12.71 17.16 -2.69
CA VAL A 234 11.58 16.59 -3.46
C VAL A 234 11.91 15.21 -4.01
N ARG A 235 13.14 15.04 -4.53
CA ARG A 235 13.58 13.81 -5.20
C ARG A 235 13.56 12.59 -4.28
N ASP A 236 13.77 12.78 -2.98
CA ASP A 236 13.97 11.65 -2.07
C ASP A 236 12.69 11.24 -1.30
N GLY A 237 11.82 12.20 -0.96
CA GLY A 237 10.69 11.94 -0.05
C GLY A 237 9.31 12.14 -0.68
N ILE A 238 9.11 13.29 -1.32
CA ILE A 238 7.80 13.73 -1.82
C ILE A 238 7.42 12.94 -3.06
N GLN A 239 8.36 12.74 -3.99
CA GLN A 239 8.10 12.02 -5.23
C GLN A 239 7.55 10.61 -4.98
N THR A 240 8.18 9.83 -4.10
CA THR A 240 7.72 8.47 -3.79
C THR A 240 6.34 8.47 -3.14
N MET A 241 6.04 9.43 -2.26
CA MET A 241 4.71 9.55 -1.64
C MET A 241 3.64 9.91 -2.66
N CYS A 242 3.92 10.84 -3.58
CA CYS A 242 3.01 11.15 -4.67
C CYS A 242 2.78 9.96 -5.60
N ILE A 243 3.82 9.18 -5.90
CA ILE A 243 3.69 7.95 -6.71
C ILE A 243 2.81 6.92 -6.00
N ILE A 244 2.94 6.75 -4.68
CA ILE A 244 2.07 5.85 -3.90
C ILE A 244 0.61 6.28 -4.05
N VAL A 245 0.30 7.55 -3.80
CA VAL A 245 -1.09 8.04 -3.88
C VAL A 245 -1.64 7.94 -5.31
N LEU A 246 -0.84 8.32 -6.31
CA LEU A 246 -1.26 8.24 -7.71
C LEU A 246 -1.52 6.79 -8.14
N SER A 247 -0.63 5.86 -7.77
CA SER A 247 -0.81 4.44 -8.05
C SER A 247 -2.10 3.92 -7.44
N ASN A 248 -2.38 4.28 -6.19
CA ASN A 248 -3.59 3.84 -5.51
C ASN A 248 -4.84 4.40 -6.20
N ILE A 249 -4.86 5.69 -6.57
CA ILE A 249 -5.96 6.28 -7.32
C ILE A 249 -6.18 5.55 -8.66
N VAL A 250 -5.11 5.32 -9.44
CA VAL A 250 -5.21 4.64 -10.73
C VAL A 250 -5.75 3.22 -10.56
N CYS A 251 -5.20 2.43 -9.63
CA CYS A 251 -5.68 1.09 -9.36
C CYS A 251 -7.15 1.09 -8.93
N MET A 252 -7.55 2.01 -8.04
CA MET A 252 -8.93 2.12 -7.58
C MET A 252 -9.91 2.50 -8.70
N LEU A 253 -9.51 3.37 -9.64
CA LEU A 253 -10.31 3.67 -10.82
C LEU A 253 -10.43 2.45 -11.75
N CYS A 254 -9.33 1.71 -11.96
CA CYS A 254 -9.37 0.48 -12.75
C CYS A 254 -10.34 -0.57 -12.18
N ILE A 255 -10.43 -0.65 -10.85
CA ILE A 255 -11.35 -1.54 -10.13
C ILE A 255 -12.78 -1.03 -10.25
N ALA A 256 -13.04 0.25 -9.93
CA ALA A 256 -14.38 0.82 -9.91
C ALA A 256 -15.05 0.82 -11.30
N PHE A 257 -14.25 0.98 -12.37
CA PHE A 257 -14.73 0.90 -13.75
C PHE A 257 -14.65 -0.51 -14.35
N GLU A 258 -14.26 -1.51 -13.56
CA GLU A 258 -14.13 -2.91 -13.99
C GLU A 258 -13.38 -3.06 -15.32
N VAL A 259 -12.23 -2.38 -15.47
CA VAL A 259 -11.48 -2.29 -16.73
C VAL A 259 -11.10 -3.66 -17.31
N ALA A 260 -10.92 -4.66 -16.44
CA ALA A 260 -10.64 -6.05 -16.80
C ALA A 260 -11.79 -7.02 -16.47
N ASN A 261 -13.02 -6.52 -16.35
CA ASN A 261 -14.21 -7.26 -15.94
C ASN A 261 -13.96 -8.02 -14.62
N LEU A 262 -14.26 -9.32 -14.53
CA LEU A 262 -14.02 -10.17 -13.34
C LEU A 262 -12.54 -10.17 -12.90
N PHE A 263 -11.59 -9.98 -13.82
CA PHE A 263 -10.18 -9.92 -13.47
C PHE A 263 -9.76 -8.60 -12.81
N SER A 264 -10.68 -7.63 -12.71
CA SER A 264 -10.40 -6.35 -12.05
C SER A 264 -10.08 -6.52 -10.57
N GLU A 265 -10.49 -7.63 -9.94
CA GLU A 265 -10.09 -7.98 -8.57
C GLU A 265 -8.56 -8.04 -8.42
N GLN A 266 -7.83 -8.44 -9.47
CA GLN A 266 -6.37 -8.52 -9.44
C GLN A 266 -5.71 -7.14 -9.24
N PHE A 267 -6.38 -6.04 -9.59
CA PHE A 267 -5.87 -4.70 -9.32
C PHE A 267 -5.81 -4.38 -7.83
N PHE A 268 -6.61 -5.02 -6.95
CA PHE A 268 -6.42 -4.90 -5.50
C PHE A 268 -5.08 -5.47 -5.06
N THR A 269 -4.75 -6.68 -5.55
CA THR A 269 -3.47 -7.32 -5.29
C THR A 269 -2.32 -6.52 -5.87
N LEU A 270 -2.48 -5.98 -7.09
CA LEU A 270 -1.47 -5.17 -7.74
C LEU A 270 -1.20 -3.88 -6.96
N ASP A 271 -2.24 -3.16 -6.53
CA ASP A 271 -2.12 -1.97 -5.68
C ASP A 271 -1.38 -2.31 -4.38
N TRP A 272 -1.74 -3.43 -3.74
CA TRP A 272 -1.08 -3.89 -2.54
C TRP A 272 0.42 -4.18 -2.76
N VAL A 273 0.78 -4.86 -3.85
CA VAL A 273 2.18 -5.14 -4.19
C VAL A 273 2.95 -3.85 -4.44
N ILE A 274 2.40 -2.94 -5.25
CA ILE A 274 3.04 -1.66 -5.60
C ILE A 274 3.25 -0.82 -4.34
N THR A 275 2.22 -0.64 -3.52
CA THR A 275 2.30 0.15 -2.28
C THR A 275 3.29 -0.43 -1.29
N ALA A 276 3.35 -1.75 -1.11
CA ALA A 276 4.33 -2.40 -0.23
C ALA A 276 5.78 -2.19 -0.71
N VAL A 277 6.05 -2.33 -2.02
CA VAL A 277 7.39 -2.09 -2.61
C VAL A 277 7.79 -0.62 -2.47
N LEU A 278 6.90 0.31 -2.82
CA LEU A 278 7.18 1.75 -2.74
C LEU A 278 7.40 2.20 -1.29
N LEU A 279 6.63 1.68 -0.34
CA LEU A 279 6.79 1.99 1.07
C LEU A 279 8.15 1.48 1.60
N GLY A 280 8.51 0.23 1.29
CA GLY A 280 9.80 -0.33 1.64
C GLY A 280 10.97 0.47 1.06
N HIS A 281 10.87 0.88 -0.21
CA HIS A 281 11.86 1.72 -0.87
C HIS A 281 11.99 3.10 -0.18
N HIS A 282 10.87 3.77 0.08
CA HIS A 282 10.84 5.07 0.77
C HIS A 282 11.52 5.02 2.14
N LEU A 283 11.18 4.02 2.96
CA LEU A 283 11.76 3.87 4.29
C LEU A 283 13.24 3.53 4.25
N SER A 284 13.66 2.71 3.28
CA SER A 284 15.07 2.36 3.07
C SER A 284 15.90 3.59 2.66
N ALA A 285 15.38 4.42 1.75
CA ALA A 285 16.00 5.67 1.34
C ALA A 285 16.17 6.63 2.54
N GLN A 286 15.13 6.77 3.37
CA GLN A 286 15.19 7.60 4.58
C GLN A 286 16.24 7.12 5.58
N LEU A 287 16.42 5.82 5.74
CA LEU A 287 17.48 5.26 6.59
C LEU A 287 18.86 5.63 6.07
N HIS A 288 19.06 5.55 4.75
CA HIS A 288 20.35 5.89 4.16
C HIS A 288 20.73 7.35 4.44
N ILE A 289 19.80 8.27 4.22
CA ILE A 289 20.00 9.71 4.49
C ILE A 289 20.34 9.95 5.97
N ARG A 290 19.61 9.31 6.89
CA ARG A 290 19.84 9.46 8.33
C ARG A 290 21.22 8.97 8.76
N ASN A 291 21.72 7.89 8.15
CA ASN A 291 23.05 7.36 8.45
C ASN A 291 24.16 8.28 7.92
N VAL A 292 23.98 8.88 6.73
CA VAL A 292 24.95 9.82 6.17
C VAL A 292 25.05 11.09 7.03
N ALA A 293 23.92 11.60 7.52
CA ALA A 293 23.90 12.80 8.37
C ALA A 293 24.59 12.62 9.73
N HIS A 294 24.72 11.38 10.22
CA HIS A 294 25.39 11.10 11.49
C HIS A 294 26.90 10.94 11.39
N VAL A 295 27.49 10.98 10.19
CA VAL A 295 28.95 11.15 10.06
C VAL A 295 29.25 12.62 10.35
N PRO A 296 29.82 12.97 11.51
CA PRO A 296 30.04 14.36 11.87
C PRO A 296 31.02 14.98 10.86
N ARG A 297 30.50 15.84 9.99
CA ARG A 297 31.29 16.58 9.00
C ARG A 297 32.23 17.62 9.63
N THR A 298 32.23 17.71 10.95
CA THR A 298 33.08 18.61 11.73
C THR A 298 34.56 18.27 11.63
N THR A 299 34.97 17.05 11.29
CA THR A 299 36.39 16.72 11.14
C THR A 299 37.07 17.44 9.97
N HIS A 300 36.34 17.77 8.90
CA HIS A 300 36.90 18.59 7.81
C HIS A 300 36.71 20.09 8.03
N ALA A 301 35.60 20.52 8.65
CA ALA A 301 35.44 21.92 9.03
C ALA A 301 36.52 22.34 10.04
N LEU A 302 36.83 21.51 11.05
CA LEU A 302 37.93 21.77 11.98
C LEU A 302 39.31 21.73 11.30
N ARG A 303 39.48 20.93 10.24
CA ARG A 303 40.74 20.89 9.49
C ARG A 303 40.94 22.16 8.65
N ASP A 304 39.89 22.68 8.03
CA ASP A 304 39.93 23.96 7.30
C ASP A 304 40.06 25.15 8.25
N PHE A 305 39.44 25.11 9.44
CA PHE A 305 39.66 26.13 10.48
C PHE A 305 41.08 26.06 11.08
N SER A 306 41.72 24.89 11.12
CA SER A 306 43.11 24.75 11.58
C SER A 306 44.15 25.27 10.57
N GLN A 307 43.77 25.54 9.33
CA GLN A 307 44.61 26.14 8.29
C GLN A 307 44.41 27.65 8.13
N ILE A 308 43.50 28.25 8.89
CA ILE A 308 43.44 29.72 9.01
C ILE A 308 44.58 30.14 9.93
N GLU A 309 45.75 30.31 9.33
CA GLU A 309 46.90 30.96 9.94
C GLU A 309 46.44 32.32 10.48
N THR A 310 46.48 32.48 11.80
CA THR A 310 46.02 33.69 12.49
C THR A 310 46.80 34.88 11.97
N ALA A 311 46.18 35.68 11.10
CA ALA A 311 46.74 36.97 10.72
C ALA A 311 46.96 37.79 12.00
N PRO A 312 48.15 38.41 12.17
CA PRO A 312 48.47 39.18 13.36
C PRO A 312 47.42 40.28 13.55
N SER A 313 46.76 40.23 14.69
CA SER A 313 45.73 41.15 15.13
C SER A 313 46.34 42.54 15.38
N HIS A 314 46.41 43.36 14.34
CA HIS A 314 46.58 44.79 14.52
C HIS A 314 45.30 45.36 15.14
N GLY A 315 45.44 45.84 16.38
CA GLY A 315 44.35 46.39 17.18
C GLY A 315 43.65 47.55 16.46
N LEU A 316 42.34 47.39 16.25
CA LEU A 316 41.43 48.50 16.04
C LEU A 316 40.28 48.40 17.03
N SER A 317 40.39 49.24 18.05
CA SER A 317 39.30 49.63 18.93
C SER A 317 38.29 50.48 18.16
N ARG A 318 37.02 50.07 18.15
CA ARG A 318 35.88 51.02 18.20
C ARG A 318 34.56 50.31 18.56
N PRO A 319 33.83 50.81 19.57
CA PRO A 319 32.45 50.41 19.84
C PRO A 319 31.50 51.30 19.05
N HIS A 320 30.50 50.76 18.35
CA HIS A 320 29.24 51.47 18.08
C HIS A 320 28.13 50.51 17.61
N ASP A 321 27.03 50.55 18.37
CA ASP A 321 25.63 50.38 17.99
C ASP A 321 25.06 48.98 17.64
N ALA A 322 24.65 48.29 18.72
CA ALA A 322 23.64 47.25 18.71
C ALA A 322 22.22 47.86 18.58
N LYS A 323 21.58 47.77 17.41
CA LYS A 323 20.16 48.17 17.23
C LYS A 323 19.29 47.27 16.34
N TRP A 324 19.75 46.08 15.92
CA TRP A 324 19.04 45.28 14.91
C TRP A 324 18.19 44.09 15.42
N LEU A 325 18.07 43.87 16.74
CA LEU A 325 17.45 42.64 17.27
C LEU A 325 15.97 42.72 17.71
N GLN A 326 15.23 43.78 17.39
CA GLN A 326 13.82 43.93 17.84
C GLN A 326 12.72 43.69 16.80
N SER A 327 13.01 43.37 15.53
CA SER A 327 11.97 43.36 14.48
C SER A 327 11.19 42.06 14.25
N TRP A 328 11.41 40.97 15.00
CA TRP A 328 10.82 39.66 14.66
C TRP A 328 9.71 39.13 15.60
N ARG A 329 9.14 39.96 16.48
CA ARG A 329 8.20 39.47 17.51
C ARG A 329 6.70 39.74 17.29
N HIS A 330 6.28 40.22 16.12
CA HIS A 330 4.86 40.50 15.86
C HIS A 330 4.36 40.01 14.50
N VAL A 331 4.24 38.69 14.31
CA VAL A 331 3.26 38.11 13.39
C VAL A 331 2.80 36.78 13.99
N HIS A 332 1.48 36.58 14.07
CA HIS A 332 0.72 35.44 14.61
C HIS A 332 0.07 35.66 15.98
N THR A 333 -1.05 36.38 15.96
CA THR A 333 -2.26 36.07 16.73
C THR A 333 -3.32 35.54 15.78
#